data_AF-I8U2Q4-F1
#
_entry.id   AF-I8U2Q4-F1
#
_cell.length_a   1.000
_cell.length_b   1.000
_cell.length_c   1.000
_cell.angle_alpha   90.00
_cell.angle_beta   90.00
_cell.angle_gamma   90.00
#
_symmetry.space_group_name_H-M   'P 1'
#
loop_
_entity.id
_entity.type
_entity.pdbx_description
1 polymer ?
#
loop_
_entity_poly.entity_id
_entity_poly.type
_entity_poly.pdbx_seq_one_letter_code
_entity_poly.pdbx_strand_id
1 'polypeptide(L)'
;MSLNAPAQPFIYQRRQRQPDRYGFFLNVGFTLIEFIGGWLTNSTAIMADAVHDLGDSLSIGSAWLLHRLGRKSANRQFTYGYRRLSLFGALINGLVLIAGSVWVLTEAIPRLANPVMPVTEEMLALAVLGVAVNGFAAYRLSKEGFLRCLRS
;
A
#
# COMPACT_ATOMS: atom_id res chain seq x y z
N MET A 1 -1.10 -49.56 19.53
CA MET A 1 -0.73 -48.43 20.41
C MET A 1 -0.30 -47.29 19.50
N SER A 2 -1.16 -46.28 19.35
CA SER A 2 -1.14 -45.28 18.28
C SER A 2 -0.04 -44.23 18.52
N LEU A 3 0.86 -44.05 17.54
CA LEU A 3 1.86 -42.97 17.51
C LEU A 3 1.16 -41.66 17.12
N ASN A 4 0.74 -40.89 18.13
CA ASN A 4 0.16 -39.57 17.96
C ASN A 4 1.31 -38.54 17.89
N ALA A 5 1.77 -38.22 16.67
CA ALA A 5 2.70 -37.13 16.44
C ALA A 5 1.96 -35.79 16.66
N PRO A 6 2.53 -34.81 17.40
CA PRO A 6 1.88 -33.52 17.58
C PRO A 6 1.84 -32.75 16.25
N ALA A 7 0.65 -32.27 15.88
CA ALA A 7 0.46 -31.33 14.79
C ALA A 7 1.33 -30.08 15.03
N GLN A 8 2.16 -29.71 14.07
CA GLN A 8 3.04 -28.54 14.20
C GLN A 8 2.21 -27.24 14.27
N PRO A 9 2.26 -26.48 15.37
CA PRO A 9 1.49 -25.24 15.46
C PRO A 9 2.29 -24.09 14.85
N PHE A 10 1.70 -23.34 13.91
CA PHE A 10 1.85 -21.87 13.68
C PHE A 10 3.24 -21.17 13.72
N ILE A 11 4.38 -21.88 13.75
CA ILE A 11 5.71 -21.32 14.06
C ILE A 11 6.36 -20.54 12.88
N TYR A 12 5.75 -20.51 11.69
CA TYR A 12 6.19 -19.66 10.57
C TYR A 12 5.37 -18.37 10.40
N GLN A 13 4.84 -17.81 11.48
CA GLN A 13 4.21 -16.49 11.43
C GLN A 13 5.32 -15.42 11.44
N ARG A 14 5.76 -14.98 10.25
CA ARG A 14 6.59 -13.77 10.12
C ARG A 14 5.97 -12.70 11.01
N ARG A 15 6.76 -12.14 11.93
CA ARG A 15 6.40 -11.00 12.76
C ARG A 15 6.07 -9.84 11.80
N GLN A 16 4.83 -9.79 11.32
CA GLN A 16 4.30 -8.70 10.52
C GLN A 16 4.45 -7.47 11.40
N ARG A 17 5.44 -6.63 11.08
CA ARG A 17 5.64 -5.34 11.75
C ARG A 17 4.28 -4.66 11.77
N GLN A 18 3.88 -4.16 12.93
CA GLN A 18 2.61 -3.46 13.03
C GLN A 18 2.60 -2.35 11.97
N PRO A 19 1.52 -2.23 11.19
CA PRO A 19 1.42 -1.19 10.19
C PRO A 19 1.60 0.16 10.88
N ASP A 20 2.73 0.78 10.58
CA ASP A 20 3.17 2.02 11.15
C ASP A 20 2.33 3.14 10.56
N ARG A 21 1.60 3.83 11.43
CA ARG A 21 0.72 4.95 11.05
C ARG A 21 1.46 5.97 10.19
N TYR A 22 2.74 6.19 10.50
CA TYR A 22 3.61 7.09 9.76
C TYR A 22 3.77 6.69 8.29
N GLY A 23 4.10 5.42 8.00
CA GLY A 23 4.21 4.91 6.63
C GLY A 23 2.90 5.07 5.86
N PHE A 24 1.75 4.77 6.49
CA PHE A 24 0.44 4.97 5.87
C PHE A 24 0.17 6.44 5.49
N PHE A 25 0.36 7.38 6.42
CA PHE A 25 0.09 8.80 6.15
C PHE A 25 1.08 9.39 5.14
N LEU A 26 2.33 8.94 5.14
CA LEU A 26 3.32 9.34 4.15
C LEU A 26 2.92 8.85 2.75
N ASN A 27 2.56 7.57 2.62
CA ASN A 27 2.18 6.99 1.32
C ASN A 27 0.93 7.67 0.78
N VAL A 28 -0.13 7.79 1.59
CA VAL A 28 -1.36 8.50 1.19
C VAL A 28 -1.07 9.95 0.80
N GLY A 29 -0.26 10.66 1.60
CA GLY A 29 0.10 12.05 1.30
C GLY A 29 0.86 12.18 -0.02
N PHE A 30 1.78 11.26 -0.28
CA PHE A 30 2.55 11.22 -1.51
C PHE A 30 1.67 10.87 -2.72
N THR A 31 0.81 9.86 -2.60
CA THR A 31 -0.20 9.51 -3.62
C THR A 31 -1.07 10.71 -4.00
N LEU A 32 -1.50 11.55 -3.06
CA LEU A 32 -2.25 12.77 -3.38
C LEU A 32 -1.42 13.77 -4.19
N ILE A 33 -0.14 13.94 -3.84
CA ILE A 33 0.78 14.82 -4.57
C ILE A 33 0.95 14.33 -6.00
N GLU A 34 1.12 13.02 -6.21
CA GLU A 34 1.21 12.43 -7.54
C GLU A 34 -0.11 12.55 -8.31
N PHE A 35 -1.25 12.36 -7.65
CA PHE A 35 -2.57 12.52 -8.27
C PHE A 35 -2.78 13.94 -8.80
N ILE A 36 -2.38 14.94 -8.01
CA ILE A 36 -2.43 16.35 -8.43
C ILE A 36 -1.37 16.62 -9.50
N GLY A 37 -0.15 16.12 -9.32
CA GLY A 37 0.98 16.32 -10.22
C GLY A 37 0.76 15.73 -11.60
N GLY A 38 0.24 14.51 -11.71
CA GLY A 38 -0.07 13.91 -13.00
C GLY A 38 -1.27 14.55 -13.69
N TRP A 39 -2.24 15.10 -12.94
CA TRP A 39 -3.29 15.92 -13.53
C TRP A 39 -2.73 17.22 -14.12
N LEU A 40 -1.91 17.95 -13.37
CA LEU A 40 -1.28 19.21 -13.80
C LEU A 40 -0.34 19.01 -14.99
N THR A 41 0.48 17.95 -14.96
CA THR A 41 1.43 17.61 -16.03
C THR A 41 0.79 16.90 -17.23
N ASN A 42 -0.51 16.57 -17.12
CA ASN A 42 -1.26 15.73 -18.07
C ASN A 42 -0.53 14.40 -18.37
N SER A 43 0.10 13.80 -17.36
CA SER A 43 0.91 12.60 -17.48
C SER A 43 0.15 11.35 -17.05
N THR A 44 -0.17 10.48 -18.02
CA THR A 44 -0.74 9.17 -17.75
C THR A 44 0.20 8.26 -16.98
N ALA A 45 1.51 8.45 -17.10
CA ALA A 45 2.50 7.68 -16.37
C ALA A 45 2.44 7.98 -14.86
N ILE A 46 2.40 9.26 -14.48
CA ILE A 46 2.24 9.66 -13.06
C ILE A 46 0.87 9.22 -12.54
N MET A 47 -0.19 9.31 -13.35
CA MET A 47 -1.52 8.83 -12.92
C MET A 47 -1.56 7.33 -12.67
N ALA A 48 -0.84 6.54 -13.46
CA ALA A 48 -0.72 5.11 -13.23
C ALA A 48 -0.02 4.80 -11.91
N ASP A 49 1.07 5.51 -11.61
CA ASP A 49 1.83 5.35 -10.36
C ASP A 49 0.97 5.75 -9.14
N ALA A 50 0.29 6.90 -9.22
CA ALA A 50 -0.60 7.37 -8.16
C ALA A 50 -1.74 6.38 -7.88
N VAL A 51 -2.33 5.77 -8.92
CA VAL A 51 -3.37 4.74 -8.76
C VAL A 51 -2.82 3.48 -8.09
N HIS A 52 -1.60 3.08 -8.42
CA HIS A 52 -0.92 1.94 -7.79
C HIS A 52 -0.67 2.20 -6.30
N ASP A 53 -0.07 3.35 -5.98
CA ASP A 53 0.26 3.76 -4.61
C ASP A 53 -0.99 3.99 -3.74
N LEU A 54 -2.12 4.36 -4.36
CA LEU A 54 -3.42 4.39 -3.70
C LEU A 54 -3.86 2.99 -3.25
N GLY A 55 -3.69 1.99 -4.12
CA GLY A 55 -4.03 0.60 -3.79
C GLY A 55 -3.16 0.03 -2.65
N ASP A 56 -1.88 0.35 -2.65
CA ASP A 56 -0.96 0.01 -1.56
C ASP A 56 -1.36 0.68 -0.25
N SER A 57 -1.73 1.97 -0.32
CA SER A 57 -2.27 2.71 0.82
C SER A 57 -3.55 2.08 1.37
N LEU A 58 -4.48 1.66 0.52
CA LEU A 58 -5.70 0.94 0.94
C LEU A 58 -5.39 -0.41 1.60
N SER A 59 -4.37 -1.12 1.11
CA SER A 59 -3.91 -2.37 1.70
C SER A 59 -3.34 -2.16 3.10
N ILE A 60 -2.45 -1.18 3.26
CA ILE A 60 -1.85 -0.84 4.55
C ILE A 60 -2.93 -0.30 5.51
N GLY A 61 -3.82 0.55 5.03
CA GLY A 61 -4.90 1.15 5.81
C GLY A 61 -5.91 0.10 6.30
N SER A 62 -6.29 -0.85 5.45
CA SER A 62 -7.17 -1.96 5.83
C SER A 62 -6.48 -2.89 6.84
N ALA A 63 -5.21 -3.24 6.63
CA ALA A 63 -4.41 -4.01 7.60
C ALA A 63 -4.30 -3.30 8.95
N TRP A 64 -4.10 -1.99 8.96
CA TRP A 64 -4.05 -1.16 10.16
C TRP A 64 -5.40 -1.10 10.88
N LEU A 65 -6.49 -0.91 10.15
CA LEU A 65 -7.84 -0.89 10.69
C LEU A 65 -8.20 -2.24 11.32
N LEU A 66 -7.89 -3.35 10.65
CA LEU A 66 -8.09 -4.71 11.15
C LEU A 66 -7.26 -4.97 12.41
N HIS A 67 -6.00 -4.54 12.43
CA HIS A 67 -5.16 -4.65 13.61
C HIS A 67 -5.71 -3.83 14.78
N ARG A 68 -6.21 -2.61 14.51
CA ARG A 68 -6.83 -1.74 15.53
C ARG A 68 -8.13 -2.33 16.08
N LEU A 69 -8.97 -2.88 15.21
CA LEU A 69 -10.22 -3.52 15.59
C LEU A 69 -9.99 -4.89 16.28
N GLY A 70 -8.95 -5.62 15.87
CA GLY A 70 -8.51 -6.89 16.48
C GLY A 70 -7.97 -6.78 17.90
N ARG A 71 -7.64 -5.57 18.38
CA ARG A 71 -7.33 -5.31 19.79
C ARG A 71 -8.57 -5.31 20.70
N LYS A 72 -9.79 -5.31 20.15
CA LYS A 72 -11.01 -5.71 20.88
C LYS A 72 -11.17 -7.23 20.74
N SER A 73 -11.22 -7.92 21.88
CA SER A 73 -11.48 -9.37 21.98
C SER A 73 -12.58 -9.83 21.01
N ALA A 74 -12.44 -11.05 20.48
CA ALA A 74 -13.52 -11.73 19.77
C ALA A 74 -14.80 -11.66 20.61
N ASN A 75 -15.82 -10.98 20.10
CA ASN A 75 -17.12 -10.88 20.75
C ASN A 75 -18.09 -11.86 20.08
N ARG A 76 -19.05 -12.38 20.85
CA ARG A 76 -20.01 -13.45 20.50
C ARG A 76 -20.85 -13.23 19.22
N GLN A 77 -20.74 -12.08 18.55
CA GLN A 77 -21.47 -11.74 17.32
C GLN A 77 -20.67 -12.00 16.02
N PHE A 78 -19.34 -12.18 16.07
CA PHE A 78 -18.50 -12.43 14.88
C PHE A 78 -17.80 -13.79 14.93
N THR A 79 -18.52 -14.85 14.56
CA THR A 79 -18.08 -16.27 14.63
C THR A 79 -16.85 -16.60 13.76
N TYR A 80 -16.47 -15.76 12.79
CA TYR A 80 -15.26 -15.91 11.94
C TYR A 80 -14.15 -14.88 12.23
N GLY A 81 -14.32 -13.99 13.22
CA GLY A 81 -13.42 -12.87 13.48
C GLY A 81 -13.35 -11.84 12.33
N TYR A 82 -12.39 -10.90 12.42
CA TYR A 82 -12.12 -9.85 11.42
C TYR A 82 -11.64 -10.36 10.05
N ARG A 83 -11.59 -11.68 9.84
CA ARG A 83 -11.13 -12.34 8.60
C ARG A 83 -12.01 -11.97 7.39
N ARG A 84 -13.32 -11.76 7.58
CA ARG A 84 -14.21 -11.30 6.50
C ARG A 84 -13.91 -9.87 6.06
N LEU A 85 -13.62 -8.97 7.01
CA LEU A 85 -13.25 -7.59 6.71
C LEU A 85 -11.90 -7.49 5.95
N SER A 86 -10.97 -8.41 6.21
CA SER A 86 -9.73 -8.53 5.43
C SER A 86 -9.98 -8.91 3.98
N LEU A 87 -10.92 -9.83 3.70
CA LEU A 87 -11.30 -10.14 2.32
C LEU A 87 -11.95 -8.95 1.62
N PHE A 88 -12.83 -8.21 2.32
CA PHE A 88 -13.43 -7.00 1.75
C PHE A 88 -12.39 -5.92 1.44
N GLY A 89 -11.40 -5.70 2.31
CA GLY A 89 -10.30 -4.77 2.05
C GLY A 89 -9.47 -5.15 0.82
N ALA A 90 -9.12 -6.43 0.70
CA ALA A 90 -8.41 -6.96 -0.47
C ALA A 90 -9.25 -6.85 -1.76
N LEU A 91 -10.56 -7.10 -1.68
CA LEU A 91 -11.48 -6.99 -2.82
C LEU A 91 -11.64 -5.54 -3.28
N ILE A 92 -11.80 -4.59 -2.35
CA ILE A 92 -11.84 -3.16 -2.68
C ILE A 92 -10.53 -2.72 -3.33
N ASN A 93 -9.37 -3.12 -2.79
CA ASN A 93 -8.09 -2.79 -3.41
C ASN A 93 -8.00 -3.38 -4.84
N GLY A 94 -8.34 -4.65 -5.01
CA GLY A 94 -8.37 -5.28 -6.33
C GLY A 94 -9.27 -4.55 -7.33
N LEU A 95 -10.46 -4.12 -6.90
CA LEU A 95 -11.36 -3.32 -7.74
C LEU A 95 -10.77 -1.97 -8.12
N VAL A 96 -10.13 -1.26 -7.17
CA VAL A 96 -9.47 0.03 -7.43
C VAL A 96 -8.35 -0.14 -8.45
N LEU A 97 -7.50 -1.16 -8.28
CA LEU A 97 -6.40 -1.42 -9.20
C LEU A 97 -6.88 -1.82 -10.60
N ILE A 98 -7.90 -2.68 -10.70
CA ILE A 98 -8.47 -3.08 -12.00
C ILE A 98 -9.11 -1.87 -12.68
N ALA A 99 -9.97 -1.13 -11.98
CA ALA A 99 -10.66 0.04 -12.53
C ALA A 99 -9.65 1.12 -12.97
N GLY A 100 -8.66 1.41 -12.13
CA GLY A 100 -7.60 2.36 -12.44
C GLY A 100 -6.72 1.91 -13.60
N SER A 101 -6.37 0.62 -13.69
CA SER A 101 -5.62 0.08 -14.83
C SER A 101 -6.38 0.21 -16.14
N VAL A 102 -7.69 -0.10 -16.14
CA VAL A 102 -8.55 0.07 -17.32
C VAL A 102 -8.60 1.54 -17.73
N TRP A 103 -8.77 2.46 -16.78
CA TRP A 103 -8.75 3.89 -17.06
C TRP A 103 -7.41 4.32 -17.67
N VAL A 104 -6.28 3.98 -17.05
CA VAL A 104 -4.95 4.31 -17.59
C VAL A 104 -4.79 3.77 -19.02
N LEU A 105 -5.24 2.55 -19.30
CA LEU A 105 -5.22 1.98 -20.66
C LEU A 105 -6.08 2.77 -21.65
N THR A 106 -7.28 3.19 -21.26
CA THR A 106 -8.14 4.01 -22.14
C THR A 106 -7.52 5.35 -22.50
N GLU A 107 -6.66 5.90 -21.64
CA GLU A 107 -5.97 7.16 -21.86
C GLU A 107 -4.63 6.96 -22.60
N ALA A 108 -3.92 5.85 -22.32
CA ALA A 108 -2.62 5.53 -22.90
C ALA A 108 -2.72 5.00 -24.34
N ILE A 109 -3.74 4.18 -24.66
CA ILE A 109 -3.92 3.61 -26.02
C ILE A 109 -4.04 4.69 -27.10
N PRO A 110 -4.87 5.73 -26.94
CA PRO A 110 -4.94 6.83 -27.92
C PRO A 110 -3.62 7.61 -28.04
N ARG A 111 -2.87 7.74 -26.95
CA ARG A 111 -1.58 8.46 -26.93
C ARG A 111 -0.47 7.73 -27.70
N LEU A 112 -0.57 6.41 -27.88
CA LEU A 112 0.33 5.67 -28.77
C LEU A 112 0.16 6.08 -30.24
N ALA A 113 -1.07 6.41 -30.66
CA ALA A 113 -1.35 6.86 -32.01
C ALA A 113 -1.11 8.37 -32.19
N ASN A 114 -1.35 9.18 -31.16
CA ASN A 114 -1.09 10.62 -31.14
C ASN A 114 -0.32 11.00 -29.87
N PRO A 115 1.03 11.02 -29.91
CA PRO A 115 1.84 11.29 -28.73
C PRO A 115 1.64 12.72 -28.25
N VAL A 116 1.04 12.86 -27.07
CA VAL A 116 0.97 14.11 -26.31
C VAL A 116 2.16 14.12 -25.36
N MET A 117 3.09 15.06 -25.55
CA MET A 117 4.25 15.21 -24.67
C MET A 117 3.79 15.79 -23.32
N PRO A 118 3.98 15.08 -22.20
CA PRO A 118 3.74 15.63 -20.87
C PRO A 118 4.80 16.68 -20.51
N VAL A 119 4.51 17.51 -19.50
CA VAL A 119 5.47 18.49 -18.98
C VAL A 119 6.62 17.77 -18.28
N THR A 120 7.72 17.55 -18.99
CA THR A 120 8.84 16.71 -18.57
C THR A 120 9.60 17.24 -17.35
N GLU A 121 9.70 18.56 -17.19
CA GLU A 121 10.39 19.19 -16.06
C GLU A 121 9.67 18.91 -14.73
N GLU A 122 8.36 19.11 -14.71
CA GLU A 122 7.50 18.82 -13.57
C GLU A 122 7.44 17.30 -13.28
N MET A 123 7.43 16.47 -14.33
CA MET A 123 7.48 15.01 -14.21
C MET A 123 8.74 14.54 -13.48
N LEU A 124 9.90 15.10 -13.88
CA LEU A 124 11.19 14.76 -13.28
C LEU A 124 11.28 15.25 -11.83
N ALA A 125 10.79 16.46 -11.56
CA ALA A 125 10.78 17.02 -10.20
C ALA A 125 9.94 16.16 -9.25
N LEU A 126 8.77 15.69 -9.69
CA LEU A 126 7.91 14.80 -8.91
C LEU A 126 8.56 13.43 -8.68
N ALA A 127 9.20 12.85 -9.70
CA ALA A 127 9.89 11.57 -9.56
C ALA A 127 11.04 11.65 -8.53
N VAL A 128 11.85 12.71 -8.58
CA VAL A 128 12.93 12.94 -7.61
C VAL A 128 12.35 13.15 -6.20
N LEU A 129 11.26 13.91 -6.08
CA LEU A 129 10.58 14.13 -4.81
C LEU A 129 10.03 12.83 -4.22
N GLY A 130 9.45 11.96 -5.05
CA GLY A 130 8.96 10.65 -4.62
C GLY A 130 10.05 9.74 -4.09
N VAL A 131 11.16 9.63 -4.83
CA VAL A 131 12.34 8.87 -4.37
C VAL A 131 12.88 9.44 -3.06
N ALA A 132 12.91 10.76 -2.90
CA ALA A 132 13.37 11.40 -1.68
C ALA A 132 12.44 11.11 -0.48
N VAL A 133 11.11 11.21 -0.66
CA VAL A 133 10.12 10.96 0.40
C VAL A 133 10.10 9.49 0.80
N ASN A 134 9.98 8.58 -0.17
CA ASN A 134 9.98 7.14 0.09
C ASN A 134 11.32 6.65 0.65
N GLY A 135 12.44 7.19 0.13
CA GLY A 135 13.78 6.92 0.65
C GLY A 135 13.96 7.40 2.10
N PHE A 136 13.46 8.60 2.43
CA PHE A 136 13.50 9.12 3.81
C PHE A 136 12.66 8.25 4.76
N ALA A 137 11.46 7.84 4.34
CA ALA A 137 10.62 6.91 5.10
C ALA A 137 11.35 5.60 5.39
N ALA A 138 11.95 4.99 4.35
CA ALA A 138 12.72 3.75 4.47
C ALA A 138 13.94 3.90 5.39
N TYR A 139 14.66 5.03 5.31
CA TYR A 139 15.80 5.33 6.17
C TYR A 139 15.41 5.47 7.65
N ARG A 140 14.28 6.14 7.94
CA ARG A 140 13.74 6.23 9.31
C ARG A 140 13.39 4.85 9.87
N LEU A 141 12.73 4.02 9.06
CA LEU A 141 12.33 2.66 9.41
C LEU A 141 13.51 1.69 9.64
N SER A 142 14.62 1.87 8.91
CA SER A 142 15.82 1.05 9.09
C SER A 142 16.55 1.40 10.39
N LYS A 143 16.64 2.69 10.72
CA LYS A 143 17.25 3.18 11.98
C LYS A 143 16.51 2.66 13.22
N GLU A 144 15.18 2.63 13.19
CA GLU A 144 14.38 2.05 14.27
C GLU A 144 14.52 0.53 14.42
N GLY A 145 14.78 -0.18 13.32
CA GLY A 145 15.04 -1.62 13.33
C GLY A 145 16.39 -1.95 13.98
N PHE A 146 17.43 -1.18 13.61
CA PHE A 146 18.77 -1.34 14.13
C PHE A 146 18.84 -1.07 15.64
N LEU A 147 18.23 0.03 16.11
CA LEU A 147 18.22 0.39 17.54
C LEU A 147 17.45 -0.63 18.41
N ARG A 148 16.45 -1.32 17.86
CA ARG A 148 15.74 -2.40 18.57
C ARG A 148 16.58 -3.66 18.74
N CYS A 149 17.47 -3.95 17.79
CA CYS A 149 18.38 -5.11 17.86
C CYS A 149 19.48 -4.91 18.90
N LEU A 150 20.00 -3.68 19.05
CA LEU A 150 21.02 -3.33 20.05
C LEU A 150 20.51 -3.27 21.50
N ARG A 151 19.19 -3.30 21.71
CA ARG A 151 18.55 -3.24 23.04
C ARG A 151 18.06 -4.62 23.53
N SER A 152 18.07 -5.62 22.65
CA SER A 152 17.72 -7.02 22.94
C SER A 152 18.95 -7.83 23.30
#